data_AF-A0A7G8GNW7-F1
#
_entry.id   AF-A0A7G8GNW7-F1
#
_cell.length_a   1.000
_cell.length_b   1.000
_cell.length_c   1.000
_cell.angle_alpha   90.00
_cell.angle_beta   90.00
_cell.angle_gamma   90.00
#
_symmetry.space_group_name_H-M   'P 1'
#
loop_
_entity.id
_entity.type
_entity.pdbx_description
1 polymer ?
#
loop_
_entity_poly.entity_id
_entity_poly.type
_entity_poly.pdbx_seq_one_letter_code
_entity_poly.pdbx_strand_id
1 'polypeptide(L)'
;MSDTQRPRGLGAAARATALAASVMDLHVRIALQEVDREKRRLISGGLFLATGGVSMLIAMAAGEVALVLWIQQAWELSLIQALLALAVANLVLAGISLRIGGQVLKGPFLPQTLEGIMKTVRALLGR
;
A
#
# COMPACT_ATOMS: atom_id res chain seq x y z
N MET A 1 -17.76 47.44 59.33
CA MET A 1 -18.65 46.80 58.34
C MET A 1 -18.15 47.18 56.96
N SER A 2 -17.62 46.22 56.19
CA SER A 2 -17.51 46.30 54.73
C SER A 2 -16.92 44.97 54.24
N ASP A 3 -17.79 43.98 54.09
CA ASP A 3 -17.51 42.69 53.45
C ASP A 3 -17.36 42.94 51.94
N THR A 4 -16.13 42.89 51.43
CA THR A 4 -15.87 43.03 50.00
C THR A 4 -16.11 41.68 49.31
N GLN A 5 -17.35 41.48 48.85
CA GLN A 5 -17.81 40.36 48.04
C GLN A 5 -16.98 40.28 46.73
N ARG A 6 -15.99 39.37 46.68
CA ARG A 6 -15.30 39.00 45.44
C ARG A 6 -16.27 38.27 44.50
N PRO A 7 -16.32 38.59 43.19
CA PRO A 7 -17.21 37.94 42.25
C PRO A 7 -16.68 36.53 41.95
N ARG A 8 -17.29 35.51 42.56
CA ARG A 8 -16.93 34.08 42.41
C ARG A 8 -17.30 33.48 41.04
N GLY A 9 -17.97 34.23 40.15
CA GLY A 9 -18.50 33.71 38.87
C GLY A 9 -17.53 33.68 37.69
N LEU A 10 -16.58 34.62 37.61
CA LEU A 10 -15.66 34.75 36.46
C LEU A 10 -14.61 33.63 36.41
N GLY A 11 -14.20 33.09 37.57
CA GLY A 11 -13.21 32.03 37.65
C GLY A 11 -13.70 30.65 37.20
N ALA A 12 -15.01 30.37 37.34
CA ALA A 12 -15.58 29.09 36.92
C ALA A 12 -15.71 29.01 35.39
N ALA A 13 -16.18 30.08 34.75
CA ALA A 13 -16.22 30.20 33.30
C ALA A 13 -14.82 30.14 32.69
N ALA A 14 -13.84 30.86 33.26
CA ALA A 14 -12.44 30.82 32.82
C ALA A 14 -11.79 29.43 32.96
N ARG A 15 -12.12 28.68 34.02
CA ARG A 15 -11.67 27.29 34.18
C ARG A 15 -12.34 26.35 33.16
N ALA A 16 -13.61 26.57 32.86
CA ALA A 16 -14.34 25.78 31.85
C ALA A 16 -13.78 26.02 30.44
N THR A 17 -13.48 27.25 30.05
CA THR A 17 -12.81 27.55 28.78
C THR A 17 -11.37 27.05 28.75
N ALA A 18 -10.63 27.13 29.86
CA ALA A 18 -9.29 26.55 29.95
C ALA A 18 -9.31 25.01 29.81
N LEU A 19 -10.31 24.34 30.40
CA LEU A 19 -10.52 22.90 30.23
C LEU A 19 -10.91 22.55 28.79
N ALA A 20 -11.83 23.32 28.17
CA ALA A 20 -12.20 23.11 26.78
C ALA A 20 -11.01 23.29 25.82
N ALA A 21 -10.18 24.31 26.05
CA ALA A 21 -8.94 24.51 25.30
C ALA A 21 -7.92 23.37 25.53
N SER A 22 -7.79 22.88 26.77
CA SER A 22 -6.90 21.76 27.11
C SER A 22 -7.33 20.45 26.46
N VAL A 23 -8.64 20.16 26.43
CA VAL A 23 -9.17 18.96 25.76
C VAL A 23 -8.92 19.04 24.25
N MET A 24 -9.06 20.23 23.65
CA MET A 24 -8.76 20.41 22.22
C MET A 24 -7.27 20.23 21.91
N ASP A 25 -6.37 20.81 22.70
CA ASP A 25 -4.93 20.60 22.55
C ASP A 25 -4.55 19.11 22.73
N LEU A 26 -5.21 18.41 23.65
CA LEU A 26 -5.01 16.97 23.86
C LEU A 26 -5.44 16.15 22.65
N HIS A 27 -6.64 16.37 22.08
CA HIS A 27 -7.09 15.65 20.90
C HIS A 27 -6.20 15.91 19.69
N VAL A 28 -5.76 17.15 19.51
CA VAL A 28 -4.83 17.50 18.42
C VAL A 28 -3.48 16.80 18.62
N ARG A 29 -2.92 16.79 19.83
CA ARG A 29 -1.66 16.08 20.12
C ARG A 29 -1.78 14.58 19.92
N ILE A 30 -2.87 13.97 20.38
CA ILE A 30 -3.15 12.54 20.17
C ILE A 30 -3.26 12.25 18.68
N ALA A 31 -4.01 13.05 17.91
CA ALA A 31 -4.15 12.88 16.47
C ALA A 31 -2.81 13.00 15.74
N LEU A 32 -1.96 13.98 16.10
CA LEU A 32 -0.63 14.13 15.51
C LEU A 32 0.29 12.95 15.83
N GLN A 33 0.26 12.45 17.08
CA GLN A 33 1.06 11.29 17.48
C GLN A 33 0.63 10.01 16.73
N GLU A 34 -0.67 9.82 16.54
CA GLU A 34 -1.22 8.68 15.81
C GLU A 34 -0.84 8.74 14.32
N VAL A 35 -0.91 9.93 13.71
CA VAL A 35 -0.46 10.17 12.33
C VAL A 35 1.05 9.96 12.17
N ASP A 36 1.88 10.41 13.11
CA ASP A 36 3.33 10.20 13.03
C ASP A 36 3.72 8.72 13.18
N ARG A 37 3.02 7.99 14.05
CA ARG A 37 3.18 6.54 14.19
C ARG A 37 2.75 5.80 12.92
N GLU A 38 1.62 6.20 12.34
CA GLU A 38 1.10 5.67 11.09
C GLU A 38 2.06 5.95 9.93
N LYS A 39 2.53 7.19 9.81
CA LYS A 39 3.52 7.61 8.82
C LYS A 39 4.78 6.77 8.91
N ARG A 40 5.32 6.54 10.11
CA ARG A 40 6.52 5.70 10.28
C ARG A 40 6.26 4.26 9.84
N ARG A 41 5.10 3.69 10.19
CA ARG A 41 4.70 2.33 9.75
C ARG A 41 4.55 2.24 8.24
N LEU A 42 3.92 3.25 7.62
CA LEU A 42 3.72 3.31 6.17
C LEU A 42 5.03 3.50 5.41
N ILE A 43 5.95 4.33 5.91
CA ILE A 43 7.27 4.51 5.30
C ILE A 43 8.08 3.21 5.40
N SER A 44 8.16 2.59 6.58
CA SER A 44 8.90 1.34 6.74
C SER A 44 8.25 0.19 5.97
N GLY A 45 6.92 0.09 6.02
CA GLY A 45 6.16 -0.93 5.31
C GLY A 45 6.28 -0.77 3.79
N GLY A 46 6.15 0.46 3.28
CA GLY A 46 6.35 0.78 1.87
C GLY A 46 7.77 0.48 1.40
N LEU A 47 8.79 0.81 2.19
CA LEU A 47 10.17 0.48 1.86
C LEU A 47 10.42 -1.03 1.81
N PHE A 48 9.86 -1.78 2.77
CA PHE A 48 10.02 -3.24 2.81
C PHE A 48 9.25 -3.91 1.67
N LEU A 49 8.05 -3.42 1.33
CA LEU A 49 7.29 -3.88 0.18
C LEU A 49 7.99 -3.57 -1.14
N ALA A 50 8.56 -2.38 -1.30
CA ALA A 50 9.33 -2.01 -2.50
C ALA A 50 10.57 -2.89 -2.65
N THR A 51 11.35 -3.02 -1.58
CA THR A 51 12.55 -3.88 -1.57
C THR A 51 12.20 -5.33 -1.86
N GLY A 52 11.21 -5.89 -1.14
CA GLY A 52 10.75 -7.25 -1.33
C GLY A 52 10.20 -7.50 -2.74
N GLY A 53 9.45 -6.54 -3.29
CA GLY A 53 8.93 -6.59 -4.65
C GLY A 53 10.05 -6.60 -5.70
N VAL A 54 11.04 -5.71 -5.57
CA VAL A 54 12.22 -5.70 -6.46
C VAL A 54 13.01 -7.01 -6.32
N SER A 55 13.25 -7.48 -5.10
CA SER A 55 13.91 -8.77 -4.87
C SER A 55 13.15 -9.94 -5.48
N MET A 56 11.80 -9.96 -5.40
CA MET A 56 10.97 -10.96 -6.08
C MET A 56 11.13 -10.91 -7.60
N LEU A 57 11.17 -9.73 -8.22
CA LEU A 57 11.38 -9.59 -9.67
C LEU A 57 12.76 -10.12 -10.09
N ILE A 58 13.81 -9.78 -9.33
CA ILE A 58 15.16 -10.28 -9.59
C ILE A 58 15.22 -11.80 -9.43
N ALA A 59 14.60 -12.34 -8.37
CA ALA A 59 14.54 -13.78 -8.14
C ALA A 59 13.79 -14.51 -9.27
N MET A 60 12.70 -13.93 -9.77
CA MET A 60 11.96 -14.47 -10.91
C MET A 60 12.81 -14.49 -12.18
N ALA A 61 13.49 -13.38 -12.51
CA ALA A 61 14.38 -13.31 -13.67
C ALA A 61 15.55 -14.31 -13.57
N ALA A 62 16.17 -14.43 -12.39
CA ALA A 62 17.21 -15.43 -12.15
C ALA A 62 16.66 -16.87 -12.28
N GLY A 63 15.43 -17.09 -11.84
CA GLY A 63 14.70 -18.36 -12.00
C GLY A 63 14.49 -18.73 -13.46
N GLU A 64 14.12 -17.79 -14.33
CA GLU A 64 13.98 -18.04 -15.77
C GLU A 64 15.33 -18.43 -16.40
N VAL A 65 16.41 -17.73 -16.04
CA VAL A 65 17.76 -18.06 -16.52
C VAL A 65 18.18 -19.46 -16.07
N ALA A 66 17.99 -19.77 -14.78
CA ALA A 66 18.31 -21.09 -14.22
C ALA A 66 17.49 -22.19 -14.90
N LEU A 67 16.21 -21.93 -15.20
CA LEU A 67 15.34 -22.87 -15.91
C LEU A 67 15.82 -23.14 -17.33
N VAL A 68 16.26 -22.12 -18.07
CA VAL A 68 16.84 -22.31 -19.42
C VAL A 68 18.09 -23.17 -19.37
N LEU A 69 19.01 -22.87 -18.44
CA LEU A 69 20.24 -23.63 -18.27
C LEU A 69 19.94 -25.09 -17.90
N TRP A 70 18.95 -25.32 -17.03
CA TRP A 70 18.52 -26.67 -16.65
C TRP A 70 17.91 -27.42 -17.84
N ILE A 71 17.02 -26.80 -18.62
CA ILE A 71 16.42 -27.39 -19.83
C ILE A 71 17.51 -27.75 -20.83
N GLN A 72 18.48 -26.86 -21.03
CA GLN A 72 19.60 -27.08 -21.93
C GLN A 72 20.41 -28.32 -21.51
N GLN A 73 20.72 -28.44 -20.22
CA GLN A 73 21.49 -29.56 -19.68
C GLN A 73 20.70 -30.87 -19.67
N ALA A 74 19.39 -30.83 -19.38
CA ALA A 74 18.56 -32.02 -19.23
C ALA A 74 18.19 -32.66 -20.57
N TRP A 75 18.00 -31.84 -21.61
CA TRP A 75 17.50 -32.29 -22.92
C TRP A 75 18.49 -32.07 -24.07
N GLU A 76 19.74 -31.67 -23.76
CA GLU A 76 20.81 -31.38 -24.72
C GLU A 76 20.37 -30.42 -25.84
N LEU A 77 19.46 -29.50 -25.52
CA LEU A 77 18.90 -28.57 -26.50
C LEU A 77 19.90 -27.48 -26.86
N SER A 78 19.81 -26.98 -28.09
CA SER A 78 20.46 -25.72 -28.44
C SER A 78 19.85 -24.56 -27.64
N LEU A 79 20.62 -23.49 -27.42
CA LEU A 79 20.15 -22.30 -26.69
C LEU A 79 18.85 -21.73 -27.28
N ILE A 80 18.75 -21.70 -28.62
CA ILE A 80 17.55 -21.22 -29.32
C ILE A 80 16.34 -22.10 -29.00
N GLN A 81 16.49 -23.42 -29.02
CA GLN A 81 15.41 -24.36 -28.70
C GLN A 81 14.98 -24.23 -27.23
N ALA A 82 15.92 -24.08 -26.30
CA ALA A 82 15.61 -23.88 -24.89
C ALA A 82 14.86 -22.56 -24.63
N LEU A 83 15.26 -21.47 -25.29
CA LEU A 83 14.57 -20.18 -25.21
C LEU A 83 13.17 -20.23 -25.84
N LEU A 84 13.00 -20.93 -26.96
CA LEU A 84 11.68 -21.15 -27.57
C LEU A 84 10.77 -21.97 -26.66
N ALA A 85 11.29 -23.02 -26.04
CA ALA A 85 10.55 -23.81 -25.07
C ALA A 85 10.11 -22.97 -23.86
N LEU A 86 11.00 -22.14 -23.32
CA LEU A 86 10.68 -21.20 -22.24
C LEU A 86 9.60 -20.20 -22.69
N ALA A 87 9.72 -19.63 -23.90
CA ALA A 87 8.76 -18.66 -24.41
C ALA A 87 7.35 -19.26 -24.56
N VAL A 88 7.25 -20.50 -25.06
CA VAL A 88 5.97 -21.22 -25.15
C VAL A 88 5.40 -21.48 -23.75
N ALA A 89 6.23 -21.92 -22.80
CA ALA A 89 5.80 -22.15 -21.42
C ALA A 89 5.27 -20.86 -20.78
N ASN A 90 5.99 -19.74 -20.93
CA ASN A 90 5.58 -18.44 -20.42
C ASN A 90 4.30 -17.93 -21.10
N LEU A 91 4.10 -18.17 -22.39
CA LEU A 91 2.88 -17.80 -23.10
C LEU A 91 1.66 -18.59 -22.57
N VAL A 92 1.83 -19.88 -22.33
CA VAL A 92 0.77 -20.72 -21.73
C VAL A 92 0.46 -20.26 -20.31
N LEU A 93 1.48 -20.03 -19.48
CA LEU A 93 1.33 -19.52 -18.12
C LEU A 93 0.61 -18.17 -18.11
N ALA A 94 0.99 -17.24 -18.99
CA ALA A 94 0.35 -15.94 -19.14
C ALA A 94 -1.12 -16.10 -19.57
N GLY A 95 -1.41 -16.97 -20.53
CA GLY A 95 -2.77 -17.25 -20.98
C GLY A 95 -3.67 -17.79 -19.86
N ILE A 96 -3.16 -18.73 -19.06
CA ILE A 96 -3.87 -19.28 -17.90
C ILE A 96 -4.09 -18.20 -16.84
N SER A 97 -3.05 -17.45 -16.49
CA SER A 97 -3.11 -16.37 -15.49
C SER A 97 -4.13 -15.30 -15.87
N LEU A 98 -4.12 -14.85 -17.14
CA LEU A 98 -5.09 -13.90 -17.66
C LEU A 98 -6.52 -14.44 -17.63
N ARG A 99 -6.71 -15.72 -17.94
CA ARG A 99 -8.03 -16.35 -17.92
C ARG A 99 -8.58 -16.45 -16.49
N ILE A 100 -7.76 -16.86 -15.54
CA ILE A 100 -8.14 -16.95 -14.12
C ILE A 100 -8.40 -15.54 -13.57
N GLY A 101 -7.46 -14.61 -13.77
CA GLY A 101 -7.61 -13.22 -13.33
C GLY A 101 -8.85 -12.56 -13.93
N GLY A 102 -9.09 -12.76 -15.23
CA GLY A 102 -10.28 -12.27 -15.91
C GLY A 102 -11.58 -12.92 -15.43
N GLN A 103 -11.56 -14.13 -14.89
CA GLN A 103 -12.73 -14.75 -14.26
C GLN A 103 -12.98 -14.19 -12.86
N VAL A 104 -11.92 -14.02 -12.05
CA VAL A 104 -12.02 -13.43 -10.71
C VAL A 104 -12.53 -11.98 -10.78
N LEU A 105 -12.09 -11.24 -11.80
CA LEU A 105 -12.48 -9.84 -12.03
C LEU A 105 -13.87 -9.67 -12.68
N LYS A 106 -14.63 -10.73 -12.98
CA LYS A 106 -15.99 -10.62 -13.56
C LYS A 106 -17.09 -10.31 -12.55
N GLY A 107 -16.77 -10.20 -11.25
CA GLY A 107 -17.76 -9.85 -10.23
C GLY A 107 -18.31 -8.42 -10.36
N PRO A 108 -19.54 -8.14 -9.89
CA PRO A 108 -20.08 -6.79 -9.86
C PRO A 108 -19.27 -5.92 -8.90
N PHE A 109 -18.41 -5.05 -9.44
CA PHE A 109 -17.70 -4.06 -8.63
C PHE A 109 -18.66 -2.96 -8.17
N LEU A 110 -18.51 -2.51 -6.92
CA LEU A 110 -19.19 -1.29 -6.49
C LEU A 110 -18.70 -0.12 -7.36
N PRO A 111 -19.58 0.82 -7.78
CA PRO A 111 -19.20 1.97 -8.60
C PRO A 111 -18.11 2.83 -7.93
N GLN A 112 -18.09 2.88 -6.60
CA GLN A 112 -17.06 3.55 -5.80
C GLN A 112 -15.66 2.91 -5.98
N THR A 113 -15.59 1.59 -6.18
CA THR A 113 -14.32 0.87 -6.44
C THR A 113 -13.81 1.18 -7.85
N LEU A 114 -14.69 1.26 -8.84
CA LEU A 114 -14.32 1.63 -10.21
C LEU A 114 -13.82 3.06 -10.31
N GLU A 115 -14.48 4.02 -9.65
CA GLU A 115 -13.99 5.41 -9.58
C GLU A 115 -12.65 5.51 -8.85
N GLY A 116 -12.50 4.79 -7.74
CA GLY A 116 -11.24 4.71 -6.99
C GLY A 116 -10.09 4.18 -7.84
N ILE A 117 -10.31 3.07 -8.54
CA ILE A 117 -9.34 2.46 -9.47
C ILE A 117 -9.03 3.42 -10.61
N MET A 118 -10.05 4.01 -11.25
CA MET A 118 -9.81 4.97 -12.35
C MET A 118 -8.98 6.15 -11.89
N LYS A 119 -9.24 6.70 -10.69
CA LYS A 119 -8.48 7.82 -10.15
C LYS A 119 -7.01 7.45 -9.90
N THR A 120 -6.75 6.24 -9.39
CA THR A 120 -5.37 5.76 -9.20
C THR A 120 -4.67 5.50 -10.53
N VAL A 121 -5.37 4.89 -11.49
CA VAL A 121 -4.85 4.64 -12.85
C VAL A 121 -4.53 5.95 -13.57
N ARG A 122 -5.41 6.95 -13.47
CA ARG A 122 -5.16 8.30 -14.03
C ARG A 122 -3.92 8.95 -13.44
N ALA A 123 -3.82 8.91 -12.11
CA ALA A 123 -2.68 9.44 -11.38
C ALA A 123 -1.36 8.76 -11.78
N LEU A 124 -1.36 7.44 -12.01
CA LEU A 124 -0.19 6.70 -12.47
C LEU A 124 0.14 6.95 -13.96
N LEU A 125 -0.87 7.18 -14.80
CA LEU A 125 -0.72 7.50 -16.22
C LEU A 125 -0.48 8.99 -16.49
N GLY A 126 -0.45 9.84 -15.45
CA GLY A 126 -0.19 11.27 -15.56
C GLY A 126 -1.32 12.08 -16.22
N ARG A 127 -2.58 11.64 -16.12
CA ARG A 127 -3.76 12.31 -16.70
C ARG A 127 -4.86 12.58 -15.69
#